data_AF-A0A0F5P7Q9-F1
#
_entry.id   AF-A0A0F5P7Q9-F1
#
_cell.length_a   1.000
_cell.length_b   1.000
_cell.length_c   1.000
_cell.angle_alpha   90.00
_cell.angle_beta   90.00
_cell.angle_gamma   90.00
#
_symmetry.space_group_name_H-M   'P 1'
#
loop_
_entity.id
_entity.type
_entity.pdbx_description
1 polymer ?
#
loop_
_entity_poly.entity_id
_entity_poly.type
_entity_poly.pdbx_seq_one_letter_code
_entity_poly.pdbx_strand_id
1 'polypeptide(L)'
;MGAAKNNPTAITSKGHGRFDASYQADAEQDRGLHHAIAFERITGWPVHATYVGDEAIRFHNEDGSHWTFDVRGMMTATQHSEAVTQPIVLARRDWPRSAANADGYLEIGCICLGVEGVFACGIAVDAGKLAQATTTITANAAYLALVPTRPYPRYPASALHRYAFGKCVVFADALATVRGLPAMTMLPEAIADWAHIKPDQMQHAVVAHPDGDLEDVWGKVPAAMIARRYGITAWRLSADAHQAMMADGIAERPEVLDEVAEAERLIRAHLQA
;
A
#
# COMPACT_ATOMS: atom_id res chain seq x y z
N MET A 1 10.81 -20.06 -21.08
CA MET A 1 10.17 -20.82 -19.99
C MET A 1 9.90 -19.86 -18.85
N GLY A 2 8.72 -19.47 -18.42
CA GLY A 2 7.34 -19.62 -18.90
C GLY A 2 6.54 -18.63 -18.06
N ALA A 3 6.54 -17.35 -18.46
CA ALA A 3 5.75 -16.31 -17.82
C ALA A 3 4.28 -16.48 -18.22
N ALA A 4 3.61 -17.43 -17.59
CA ALA A 4 2.17 -17.59 -17.72
C ALA A 4 1.57 -17.83 -16.35
N LYS A 5 0.41 -17.18 -16.15
CA LYS A 5 -0.61 -17.40 -15.12
C LYS A 5 -0.58 -16.41 -13.97
N ASN A 6 -0.96 -15.17 -14.26
CA ASN A 6 -2.01 -14.47 -13.51
C ASN A 6 -2.54 -13.36 -14.41
N ASN A 7 -3.43 -13.74 -15.32
CA ASN A 7 -4.17 -12.80 -16.14
C ASN A 7 -5.11 -12.00 -15.21
N PRO A 8 -5.01 -10.66 -15.13
CA PRO A 8 -5.77 -9.85 -14.17
C PRO A 8 -7.30 -9.93 -14.31
N THR A 9 -7.81 -10.51 -15.40
CA THR A 9 -9.23 -10.82 -15.61
C THR A 9 -9.69 -12.14 -14.95
N ALA A 10 -8.77 -13.05 -14.60
CA ALA A 10 -9.12 -14.34 -14.01
C ALA A 10 -9.57 -14.23 -12.54
N ILE A 11 -9.08 -13.23 -11.79
CA ILE A 11 -9.38 -13.08 -10.36
C ILE A 11 -10.72 -12.34 -10.13
N THR A 12 -11.23 -11.64 -11.15
CA THR A 12 -12.48 -10.86 -11.04
C THR A 12 -13.72 -11.53 -11.64
N SER A 13 -13.59 -12.56 -12.48
CA SER A 13 -14.69 -12.99 -13.35
C SER A 13 -15.33 -14.36 -13.11
N LYS A 14 -14.71 -15.32 -12.39
CA LYS A 14 -15.38 -16.54 -11.82
C LYS A 14 -14.39 -17.49 -11.13
N GLY A 15 -14.72 -17.91 -9.91
CA GLY A 15 -14.32 -19.23 -9.36
C GLY A 15 -13.05 -19.35 -8.53
N HIS A 16 -12.16 -18.35 -8.51
CA HIS A 16 -10.95 -18.42 -7.69
C HIS A 16 -10.78 -17.14 -6.86
N GLY A 17 -10.76 -17.30 -5.53
CA GLY A 17 -10.42 -16.19 -4.62
C GLY A 17 -11.57 -15.29 -4.17
N ARG A 18 -12.84 -15.68 -4.39
CA ARG A 18 -14.00 -14.97 -3.81
C ARG A 18 -14.50 -15.70 -2.56
N PHE A 19 -14.91 -14.91 -1.57
CA PHE A 19 -15.64 -15.43 -0.43
C PHE A 19 -17.12 -15.62 -0.77
N ASP A 20 -17.84 -16.44 -0.01
CA ASP A 20 -19.27 -16.64 -0.19
C ASP A 20 -20.07 -15.35 0.08
N ALA A 21 -21.24 -15.24 -0.56
CA ALA A 21 -22.05 -14.02 -0.48
C ALA A 21 -22.56 -13.72 0.94
N SER A 22 -22.80 -14.75 1.75
CA SER A 22 -23.19 -14.58 3.16
C SER A 22 -22.07 -13.94 3.98
N TYR A 23 -20.85 -14.47 3.89
CA TYR A 23 -19.69 -13.87 4.56
C TYR A 23 -19.41 -12.46 4.08
N GLN A 24 -19.52 -12.21 2.77
CA GLN A 24 -19.41 -10.85 2.24
C GLN A 24 -20.44 -9.92 2.89
N ALA A 25 -21.73 -10.29 2.88
CA ALA A 25 -22.78 -9.47 3.47
C ALA A 25 -22.56 -9.20 4.97
N ASP A 26 -22.05 -10.18 5.72
CA ASP A 26 -21.74 -10.02 7.14
C ASP A 26 -20.57 -9.06 7.37
N ALA A 27 -19.48 -9.17 6.59
CA ALA A 27 -18.33 -8.29 6.68
C ALA A 27 -18.63 -6.86 6.23
N GLU A 28 -19.57 -6.67 5.29
CA GLU A 28 -20.01 -5.33 4.87
C GLU A 28 -20.63 -4.54 6.03
N GLN A 29 -21.16 -5.20 7.07
CA GLN A 29 -21.70 -4.54 8.27
C GLN A 29 -20.66 -3.77 9.08
N ASP A 30 -19.38 -4.15 8.98
CA ASP A 30 -18.26 -3.45 9.61
C ASP A 30 -17.26 -2.90 8.58
N ARG A 31 -17.72 -2.69 7.34
CA ARG A 31 -16.93 -2.11 6.26
C ARG A 31 -15.66 -2.91 5.95
N GLY A 32 -15.67 -4.23 6.21
CA GLY A 32 -14.53 -5.13 5.97
C GLY A 32 -13.47 -5.12 7.09
N LEU A 33 -13.71 -4.47 8.22
CA LEU A 33 -12.71 -4.30 9.27
C LEU A 33 -12.13 -5.62 9.79
N HIS A 34 -12.98 -6.55 10.21
CA HIS A 34 -12.51 -7.81 10.79
C HIS A 34 -11.84 -8.70 9.75
N HIS A 35 -12.27 -8.59 8.49
CA HIS A 35 -11.61 -9.23 7.35
C HIS A 35 -10.18 -8.73 7.20
N ALA A 36 -9.99 -7.40 7.16
CA ALA A 36 -8.69 -6.80 6.94
C ALA A 36 -7.70 -7.09 8.08
N ILE A 37 -8.17 -7.05 9.33
CA ILE A 37 -7.36 -7.41 10.51
C ILE A 37 -6.94 -8.89 10.45
N ALA A 38 -7.89 -9.80 10.16
CA ALA A 38 -7.58 -11.23 10.03
C ALA A 38 -6.58 -11.48 8.89
N PHE A 39 -6.77 -10.81 7.75
CA PHE A 39 -5.89 -10.92 6.60
C PHE A 39 -4.46 -10.46 6.92
N GLU A 40 -4.28 -9.34 7.61
CA GLU A 40 -2.96 -8.88 8.05
C GLU A 40 -2.30 -9.89 8.98
N ARG A 41 -3.03 -10.44 9.95
CA ARG A 41 -2.48 -11.45 10.88
C ARG A 41 -2.02 -12.72 10.17
N ILE A 42 -2.71 -13.10 9.09
CA ILE A 42 -2.40 -14.31 8.31
C ILE A 42 -1.23 -14.06 7.34
N THR A 43 -1.20 -12.91 6.67
CA THR A 43 -0.34 -12.66 5.50
C THR A 43 0.81 -11.69 5.79
N GLY A 44 0.66 -10.87 6.82
CA GLY A 44 1.53 -9.75 7.15
C GLY A 44 1.27 -8.48 6.34
N TRP A 45 0.35 -8.46 5.37
CA TRP A 45 0.03 -7.26 4.60
C TRP A 45 -0.81 -6.28 5.41
N PRO A 46 -0.41 -5.00 5.52
CA PRO A 46 -1.03 -4.07 6.45
C PRO A 46 -2.46 -3.71 6.06
N VAL A 47 -3.30 -3.47 7.06
CA VAL A 47 -4.61 -2.87 6.92
C VAL A 47 -4.47 -1.44 6.40
N HIS A 48 -5.27 -1.13 5.40
CA HIS A 48 -5.52 0.20 4.88
C HIS A 48 -6.97 0.58 5.18
N ALA A 49 -7.18 1.87 5.38
CA ALA A 49 -8.51 2.45 5.47
C ALA A 49 -8.69 3.52 4.39
N THR A 50 -9.78 3.39 3.64
CA THR A 50 -10.25 4.44 2.72
C THR A 50 -11.11 5.42 3.51
N TYR A 51 -10.85 6.71 3.36
CA TYR A 51 -11.54 7.79 4.05
C TYR A 51 -12.27 8.71 3.07
N VAL A 52 -13.34 9.32 3.57
CA VAL A 52 -13.99 10.49 2.97
C VAL A 52 -14.11 11.54 4.06
N GLY A 53 -13.26 12.57 3.99
CA GLY A 53 -12.99 13.43 5.15
C GLY A 53 -12.43 12.62 6.32
N ASP A 54 -13.03 12.76 7.50
CA ASP A 54 -12.58 12.07 8.72
C ASP A 54 -13.21 10.68 8.90
N GLU A 55 -14.07 10.22 7.98
CA GLU A 55 -14.79 8.96 8.13
C GLU A 55 -14.15 7.82 7.33
N ALA A 56 -13.77 6.73 8.00
CA ALA A 56 -13.28 5.51 7.37
C ALA A 56 -14.43 4.73 6.72
N ILE A 57 -14.51 4.72 5.40
CA ILE A 57 -15.62 4.10 4.66
C ILE A 57 -15.37 2.65 4.24
N ARG A 58 -14.10 2.21 4.22
CA ARG A 58 -13.70 0.85 3.85
C ARG A 58 -12.39 0.45 4.50
N PHE A 59 -12.28 -0.79 4.96
CA PHE A 59 -11.02 -1.41 5.38
C PHE A 59 -10.65 -2.53 4.40
N HIS A 60 -9.39 -2.55 3.98
CA HIS A 60 -8.84 -3.51 3.02
C HIS A 60 -7.33 -3.68 3.25
N ASN A 61 -6.65 -4.55 2.51
CA ASN A 61 -5.18 -4.67 2.56
C ASN A 61 -4.58 -4.44 1.17
N GLU A 62 -3.30 -4.09 1.09
CA GLU A 62 -2.58 -3.91 -0.18
C GLU A 62 -1.19 -4.53 -0.13
N ASP A 63 -0.68 -5.05 -1.27
CA ASP A 63 0.62 -5.74 -1.36
C ASP A 63 1.81 -4.81 -1.69
N GLY A 64 1.62 -3.49 -1.57
CA GLY A 64 2.61 -2.54 -2.05
C GLY A 64 2.89 -2.67 -3.55
N SER A 65 1.99 -3.21 -4.36
CA SER A 65 2.02 -3.03 -5.82
C SER A 65 0.79 -2.20 -6.21
N HIS A 66 -0.21 -2.84 -6.80
CA HIS A 66 -1.49 -2.26 -7.19
C HIS A 66 -2.64 -3.17 -6.78
N TRP A 67 -2.37 -4.25 -6.05
CA TRP A 67 -3.40 -5.22 -5.66
C TRP A 67 -3.97 -4.85 -4.31
N THR A 68 -5.29 -4.83 -4.27
CA THR A 68 -6.13 -4.68 -3.09
C THR A 68 -6.74 -6.03 -2.74
N PHE A 69 -6.67 -6.40 -1.47
CA PHE A 69 -7.31 -7.58 -0.89
C PHE A 69 -8.48 -7.11 -0.04
N ASP A 70 -9.67 -7.48 -0.47
CA ASP A 70 -10.93 -7.05 0.13
C ASP A 70 -11.84 -8.28 0.34
N VAL A 71 -12.89 -8.14 1.15
CA VAL A 71 -13.88 -9.22 1.32
C VAL A 71 -14.54 -9.63 -0.01
N ARG A 72 -14.56 -8.75 -1.01
CA ARG A 72 -15.07 -9.05 -2.36
C ARG A 72 -14.06 -9.81 -3.24
N GLY A 73 -12.84 -10.02 -2.75
CA GLY A 73 -11.75 -10.73 -3.40
C GLY A 73 -10.55 -9.84 -3.70
N MET A 74 -9.65 -10.31 -4.58
CA MET A 74 -8.49 -9.54 -5.01
C MET A 74 -8.83 -8.69 -6.23
N MET A 75 -8.49 -7.42 -6.18
CA MET A 75 -8.77 -6.43 -7.23
C MET A 75 -7.55 -5.56 -7.45
N THR A 76 -7.39 -5.00 -8.64
CA THR A 76 -6.48 -3.86 -8.79
C THR A 76 -7.05 -2.63 -8.06
N ALA A 77 -6.22 -1.66 -7.69
CA ALA A 77 -6.65 -0.43 -7.04
C ALA A 77 -7.75 0.31 -7.83
N THR A 78 -7.64 0.35 -9.17
CA THR A 78 -8.67 0.91 -10.06
C THR A 78 -9.99 0.13 -9.96
N GLN A 79 -9.94 -1.20 -10.06
CA GLN A 79 -11.14 -2.03 -9.93
C GLN A 79 -11.78 -1.92 -8.55
N HIS A 80 -10.97 -1.84 -7.48
CA HIS A 80 -11.46 -1.63 -6.13
C HIS A 80 -12.17 -0.26 -6.01
N SER A 81 -11.57 0.79 -6.57
CA SER A 81 -12.18 2.11 -6.62
C SER A 81 -13.53 2.10 -7.34
N GLU A 82 -13.60 1.54 -8.55
CA GLU A 82 -14.83 1.49 -9.36
C GLU A 82 -15.92 0.58 -8.77
N ALA A 83 -15.55 -0.57 -8.21
CA ALA A 83 -16.51 -1.59 -7.77
C ALA A 83 -16.89 -1.49 -6.29
N VAL A 84 -16.10 -0.79 -5.46
CA VAL A 84 -16.29 -0.73 -4.01
C VAL A 84 -16.38 0.72 -3.53
N THR A 85 -15.31 1.50 -3.71
CA THR A 85 -15.23 2.85 -3.14
C THR A 85 -16.24 3.81 -3.75
N GLN A 86 -16.27 3.93 -5.09
CA GLN A 86 -17.17 4.85 -5.78
C GLN A 86 -18.65 4.55 -5.50
N PRO A 87 -19.14 3.29 -5.52
CA PRO A 87 -20.50 2.99 -5.11
C PRO A 87 -20.85 3.46 -3.70
N ILE A 88 -19.94 3.31 -2.72
CA ILE A 88 -20.16 3.79 -1.34
C ILE A 88 -20.28 5.32 -1.33
N VAL A 89 -19.35 6.01 -2.01
CA VAL A 89 -19.33 7.48 -2.10
C VAL A 89 -20.59 8.03 -2.79
N LEU A 90 -20.98 7.42 -3.91
CA LEU A 90 -22.10 7.85 -4.75
C LEU A 90 -23.47 7.45 -4.19
N ALA A 91 -23.57 6.45 -3.33
CA ALA A 91 -24.83 6.09 -2.67
C ALA A 91 -25.21 7.11 -1.58
N ARG A 92 -24.22 7.78 -0.99
CA ARG A 92 -24.41 8.75 0.09
C ARG A 92 -24.56 10.17 -0.46
N ARG A 93 -25.40 10.99 0.20
CA ARG A 93 -25.70 12.37 -0.20
C ARG A 93 -25.46 13.40 0.90
N ASP A 94 -25.16 12.95 2.12
CA ASP A 94 -25.07 13.74 3.35
C ASP A 94 -23.65 13.74 3.93
N TRP A 95 -22.62 13.82 3.07
CA TRP A 95 -21.23 13.92 3.52
C TRP A 95 -21.01 15.18 4.37
N PRO A 96 -20.23 15.09 5.48
CA PRO A 96 -19.92 16.25 6.31
C PRO A 96 -19.07 17.25 5.54
N ARG A 97 -19.03 18.50 6.00
CA ARG A 97 -18.20 19.54 5.35
C ARG A 97 -16.71 19.18 5.33
N SER A 98 -16.22 18.42 6.30
CA SER A 98 -14.82 17.93 6.33
C SER A 98 -14.51 16.93 5.21
N ALA A 99 -15.52 16.39 4.53
CA ALA A 99 -15.32 15.49 3.40
C ALA A 99 -15.00 16.19 2.09
N ALA A 100 -15.17 17.51 2.00
CA ALA A 100 -14.93 18.27 0.78
C ALA A 100 -13.69 19.15 0.91
N ASN A 101 -12.89 19.20 -0.15
CA ASN A 101 -11.76 20.11 -0.27
C ASN A 101 -12.24 21.57 -0.42
N ALA A 102 -11.29 22.52 -0.53
CA ALA A 102 -11.60 23.95 -0.65
C ALA A 102 -12.52 24.30 -1.84
N ASP A 103 -12.51 23.48 -2.89
CA ASP A 103 -13.31 23.65 -4.10
C ASP A 103 -14.67 22.91 -4.04
N GLY A 104 -14.98 22.25 -2.91
CA GLY A 104 -16.24 21.55 -2.69
C GLY A 104 -16.30 20.13 -3.26
N TYR A 105 -15.18 19.58 -3.75
CA TYR A 105 -15.10 18.19 -4.22
C TYR A 105 -14.79 17.25 -3.06
N LEU A 106 -15.42 16.06 -3.06
CA LEU A 106 -15.14 15.04 -2.06
C LEU A 106 -13.69 14.58 -2.17
N GLU A 107 -12.98 14.59 -1.03
CA GLU A 107 -11.62 14.10 -0.92
C GLU A 107 -11.63 12.66 -0.43
N ILE A 108 -11.19 11.76 -1.29
CA ILE A 108 -11.07 10.33 -0.98
C ILE A 108 -9.60 10.05 -0.67
N GLY A 109 -9.31 9.69 0.58
CA GLY A 109 -7.97 9.34 1.04
C GLY A 109 -7.82 7.83 1.26
N CYS A 110 -6.59 7.35 1.26
CA CYS A 110 -6.24 6.00 1.73
C CYS A 110 -5.05 6.12 2.69
N ILE A 111 -5.14 5.47 3.85
CA ILE A 111 -4.09 5.47 4.87
C ILE A 111 -3.72 4.03 5.20
N CYS A 112 -2.43 3.73 5.18
CA CYS A 112 -1.86 2.48 5.71
C CYS A 112 -1.81 2.56 7.24
N LEU A 113 -2.72 1.85 7.91
CA LEU A 113 -2.87 1.90 9.37
C LEU A 113 -2.16 0.76 10.08
N GLY A 114 -2.19 -0.44 9.48
CA GLY A 114 -1.87 -1.68 10.18
C GLY A 114 -2.92 -2.01 11.25
N VAL A 115 -2.81 -3.20 11.85
CA VAL A 115 -3.67 -3.55 13.00
C VAL A 115 -3.45 -2.59 14.17
N GLU A 116 -2.24 -2.04 14.34
CA GLU A 116 -1.97 -1.05 15.38
C GLU A 116 -2.78 0.24 15.22
N GLY A 117 -2.92 0.75 13.99
CA GLY A 117 -3.61 2.01 13.72
C GLY A 117 -5.13 1.91 13.68
N VAL A 118 -5.67 0.70 13.44
CA VAL A 118 -7.12 0.47 13.44
C VAL A 118 -7.77 0.90 14.76
N PHE A 119 -7.16 0.61 15.90
CA PHE A 119 -7.73 0.98 17.20
C PHE A 119 -7.85 2.49 17.41
N ALA A 120 -7.00 3.28 16.74
CA ALA A 120 -7.06 4.74 16.76
C ALA A 120 -8.27 5.29 15.99
N CYS A 121 -8.91 4.49 15.13
CA CYS A 121 -10.13 4.87 14.41
C CYS A 121 -11.39 4.83 15.30
N GLY A 122 -11.26 4.43 16.58
CA GLY A 122 -12.38 4.38 17.52
C GLY A 122 -13.39 3.27 17.25
N ILE A 123 -13.04 2.28 16.41
CA ILE A 123 -13.91 1.17 16.07
C ILE A 123 -13.60 -0.02 16.99
N ALA A 124 -14.64 -0.53 17.67
CA ALA A 124 -14.52 -1.71 18.51
C ALA A 124 -14.31 -2.96 17.66
N VAL A 125 -13.26 -3.72 17.97
CA VAL A 125 -12.99 -5.02 17.34
C VAL A 125 -13.72 -6.11 18.11
N ASP A 126 -14.66 -6.78 17.44
CA ASP A 126 -15.39 -7.93 17.94
C ASP A 126 -14.56 -9.21 17.75
N ALA A 127 -14.25 -9.88 18.87
CA ALA A 127 -13.44 -11.09 18.85
C ALA A 127 -14.09 -12.26 18.10
N GLY A 128 -15.42 -12.37 18.14
CA GLY A 128 -16.18 -13.41 17.44
C GLY A 128 -16.13 -13.22 15.92
N LYS A 129 -16.38 -11.99 15.46
CA LYS A 129 -16.25 -11.63 14.03
C LYS A 129 -14.83 -11.83 13.52
N LEU A 130 -13.82 -11.49 14.33
CA LEU A 130 -12.43 -11.70 13.98
C LEU A 130 -12.06 -13.19 13.87
N ALA A 131 -12.52 -14.02 14.80
CA ALA A 131 -12.31 -15.46 14.77
C ALA A 131 -12.99 -16.11 13.56
N GLN A 132 -14.21 -15.66 13.23
CA GLN A 132 -14.93 -16.08 12.02
C GLN A 132 -14.14 -15.70 10.76
N ALA A 133 -13.73 -14.44 10.63
CA ALA A 133 -12.93 -13.98 9.48
C ALA A 133 -11.63 -14.77 9.32
N THR A 134 -10.92 -15.01 10.42
CA THR A 134 -9.69 -15.83 10.43
C THR A 134 -9.95 -17.24 9.90
N THR A 135 -11.02 -17.88 10.37
CA THR A 135 -11.42 -19.23 9.94
C THR A 135 -11.78 -19.25 8.46
N THR A 136 -12.61 -18.30 8.01
CA THR A 136 -13.06 -18.20 6.62
C THR A 136 -11.90 -17.96 5.66
N ILE A 137 -10.98 -17.04 5.98
CA ILE A 137 -9.80 -16.76 5.14
C ILE A 137 -8.88 -17.97 5.07
N THR A 138 -8.59 -18.60 6.21
CA THR A 138 -7.69 -19.77 6.28
C THR A 138 -8.26 -20.98 5.54
N ALA A 139 -9.59 -21.18 5.58
CA ALA A 139 -10.26 -22.25 4.83
C ALA A 139 -10.21 -22.03 3.31
N ASN A 140 -10.05 -20.79 2.84
CA ASN A 140 -9.95 -20.46 1.42
C ASN A 140 -8.51 -20.57 0.90
N ALA A 141 -7.96 -21.79 0.89
CA ALA A 141 -6.57 -22.04 0.48
C ALA A 141 -6.27 -21.57 -0.96
N ALA A 142 -7.25 -21.64 -1.87
CA ALA A 142 -7.10 -21.17 -3.25
C ALA A 142 -6.94 -19.64 -3.32
N TYR A 143 -7.62 -18.88 -2.45
CA TYR A 143 -7.41 -17.44 -2.32
C TYR A 143 -6.00 -17.13 -1.78
N LEU A 144 -5.61 -17.78 -0.67
CA LEU A 144 -4.31 -17.53 -0.05
C LEU A 144 -3.13 -17.89 -0.96
N ALA A 145 -3.27 -18.91 -1.80
CA ALA A 145 -2.24 -19.27 -2.79
C ALA A 145 -1.99 -18.17 -3.85
N LEU A 146 -2.91 -17.22 -4.03
CA LEU A 146 -2.77 -16.10 -4.95
C LEU A 146 -2.16 -14.87 -4.27
N VAL A 147 -2.17 -14.81 -2.94
CA VAL A 147 -1.62 -13.67 -2.18
C VAL A 147 -0.09 -13.76 -2.20
N PRO A 148 0.61 -12.72 -2.67
CA PRO A 148 2.08 -12.72 -2.64
C PRO A 148 2.58 -12.72 -1.20
N THR A 149 3.72 -13.34 -0.96
CA THR A 149 4.38 -13.28 0.34
C THR A 149 4.94 -11.88 0.56
N ARG A 150 4.65 -11.27 1.71
CA ARG A 150 5.24 -10.00 2.09
C ARG A 150 6.76 -10.15 2.28
N PRO A 151 7.58 -9.39 1.52
CA PRO A 151 9.03 -9.48 1.60
C PRO A 151 9.53 -9.03 2.98
N TYR A 152 10.69 -9.55 3.36
CA TYR A 152 11.39 -9.17 4.58
C TYR A 152 12.41 -8.06 4.27
N PRO A 153 12.65 -7.10 5.18
CA PRO A 153 12.01 -6.91 6.49
C PRO A 153 10.57 -6.37 6.40
N ARG A 154 9.72 -6.81 7.34
CA ARG A 154 8.31 -6.37 7.43
C ARG A 154 8.20 -5.17 8.35
N TYR A 155 8.38 -3.97 7.82
CA TYR A 155 8.24 -2.72 8.57
C TYR A 155 6.81 -2.51 9.11
N PRO A 156 6.62 -1.80 10.23
CA PRO A 156 5.28 -1.48 10.75
C PRO A 156 4.52 -0.58 9.77
N ALA A 157 3.20 -0.57 9.85
CA ALA A 157 2.36 0.19 8.92
C ALA A 157 2.59 1.70 9.01
N SER A 158 2.92 2.20 10.21
CA SER A 158 3.32 3.59 10.44
C SER A 158 4.55 4.00 9.60
N ALA A 159 5.52 3.10 9.43
CA ALA A 159 6.68 3.34 8.58
C ALA A 159 6.30 3.34 7.10
N LEU A 160 5.47 2.37 6.67
CA LEU A 160 4.97 2.31 5.31
C LEU A 160 4.21 3.60 4.95
N HIS A 161 3.29 4.04 5.80
CA HIS A 161 2.56 5.28 5.61
C HIS A 161 3.49 6.49 5.52
N ARG A 162 4.47 6.59 6.44
CA ARG A 162 5.38 7.72 6.53
C ARG A 162 6.32 7.82 5.32
N TYR A 163 6.84 6.70 4.83
CA TYR A 163 7.94 6.69 3.85
C TYR A 163 7.54 6.23 2.44
N ALA A 164 6.31 5.73 2.20
CA ALA A 164 5.91 5.30 0.86
C ALA A 164 5.65 6.46 -0.11
N PHE A 165 5.21 7.63 0.38
CA PHE A 165 4.91 8.82 -0.42
C PHE A 165 5.53 10.07 0.22
N GLY A 166 6.21 10.91 -0.58
CA GLY A 166 6.80 12.17 -0.14
C GLY A 166 8.11 12.05 0.67
N LYS A 167 8.25 11.04 1.53
CA LYS A 167 9.47 10.80 2.33
C LYS A 167 10.27 9.57 1.91
N CYS A 168 10.00 9.01 0.73
CA CYS A 168 10.74 7.85 0.22
C CYS A 168 12.24 8.14 0.06
N VAL A 169 12.60 9.38 -0.28
CA VAL A 169 14.01 9.80 -0.43
C VAL A 169 14.80 9.66 0.87
N VAL A 170 14.21 10.09 1.99
CA VAL A 170 14.79 9.96 3.34
C VAL A 170 15.05 8.50 3.69
N PHE A 171 14.05 7.65 3.45
CA PHE A 171 14.16 6.22 3.75
C PHE A 171 15.20 5.53 2.86
N ALA A 172 15.25 5.86 1.58
CA ALA A 172 16.22 5.30 0.65
C ALA A 172 17.66 5.69 1.00
N ASP A 173 17.89 6.93 1.45
CA ASP A 173 19.22 7.39 1.90
C ASP A 173 19.66 6.65 3.19
N ALA A 174 18.76 6.53 4.16
CA ALA A 174 19.01 5.74 5.36
C ALA A 174 19.27 4.26 5.04
N LEU A 175 18.48 3.67 4.14
CA LEU A 175 18.63 2.27 3.72
C LEU A 175 19.95 2.04 2.98
N ALA A 176 20.34 2.97 2.10
CA ALA A 176 21.62 2.93 1.40
C ALA A 176 22.79 2.89 2.39
N THR A 177 22.73 3.73 3.43
CA THR A 177 23.72 3.75 4.52
C THR A 177 23.78 2.41 5.25
N VAL A 178 22.63 1.83 5.60
CA VAL A 178 22.58 0.54 6.32
C VAL A 178 23.06 -0.63 5.46
N ARG A 179 22.69 -0.65 4.17
CA ARG A 179 23.02 -1.73 3.24
C ARG A 179 24.43 -1.61 2.63
N GLY A 180 25.01 -0.41 2.61
CA GLY A 180 26.22 -0.12 1.84
C GLY A 180 25.97 -0.18 0.33
N LEU A 181 24.76 0.18 -0.11
CA LEU A 181 24.32 0.13 -1.51
C LEU A 181 23.87 1.52 -1.97
N PRO A 182 23.88 1.82 -3.28
CA PRO A 182 23.50 3.14 -3.75
C PRO A 182 21.99 3.39 -3.64
N ALA A 183 21.63 4.54 -3.06
CA ALA A 183 20.29 5.10 -3.21
C ALA A 183 20.14 5.72 -4.61
N MET A 184 18.98 5.51 -5.21
CA MET A 184 18.64 5.89 -6.56
C MET A 184 17.22 6.44 -6.58
N THR A 185 16.94 7.35 -7.51
CA THR A 185 15.56 7.75 -7.81
C THR A 185 15.10 7.07 -9.08
N MET A 186 13.94 6.42 -9.02
CA MET A 186 13.20 5.93 -10.16
C MET A 186 12.48 7.11 -10.83
N LEU A 187 12.95 7.46 -12.02
CA LEU A 187 12.42 8.53 -12.84
C LEU A 187 11.55 7.92 -13.94
N PRO A 188 10.26 8.29 -14.03
CA PRO A 188 9.38 7.73 -15.04
C PRO A 188 9.70 8.30 -16.42
N GLU A 189 9.77 7.41 -17.40
CA GLU A 189 9.82 7.74 -18.82
C GLU A 189 8.44 7.56 -19.46
N ALA A 190 7.60 6.70 -18.87
CA ALA A 190 6.20 6.52 -19.21
C ALA A 190 5.37 6.20 -17.97
N ILE A 191 4.15 6.76 -17.92
CA ILE A 191 3.16 6.56 -16.86
C ILE A 191 1.92 5.91 -17.48
N ALA A 192 1.26 5.03 -16.74
CA ALA A 192 0.00 4.43 -17.15
C ALA A 192 -1.15 5.45 -17.11
N ASP A 193 -2.06 5.36 -18.06
CA ASP A 193 -3.18 6.32 -18.20
C ASP A 193 -4.03 6.47 -16.92
N TRP A 194 -4.16 5.40 -16.13
CA TRP A 194 -4.94 5.38 -14.89
C TRP A 194 -4.29 6.13 -13.72
N ALA A 195 -2.98 6.41 -13.78
CA ALA A 195 -2.27 6.99 -12.65
C ALA A 195 -2.53 8.49 -12.49
N HIS A 196 -3.16 9.15 -13.47
CA HIS A 196 -3.57 10.56 -13.46
C HIS A 196 -2.50 11.57 -12.96
N ILE A 197 -1.22 11.22 -13.09
CA ILE A 197 -0.08 12.01 -12.61
C ILE A 197 0.90 12.19 -13.76
N LYS A 198 1.49 13.38 -13.89
CA LYS A 198 2.49 13.64 -14.93
C LYS A 198 3.84 13.00 -14.58
N PRO A 199 4.66 12.61 -15.58
CA PRO A 199 5.96 12.00 -15.31
C PRO A 199 6.90 12.84 -14.44
N ASP A 200 6.89 14.16 -14.57
CA ASP A 200 7.70 15.08 -13.75
C ASP A 200 7.22 15.19 -12.30
N GLN A 201 5.99 14.75 -12.02
CA GLN A 201 5.34 14.83 -10.70
C GLN A 201 5.42 13.52 -9.90
N MET A 202 5.86 12.41 -10.52
CA MET A 202 5.95 11.10 -9.85
C MET A 202 7.39 10.60 -9.86
N GLN A 203 8.05 10.64 -8.72
CA GLN A 203 9.38 10.05 -8.54
C GLN A 203 9.39 9.23 -7.26
N HIS A 204 10.13 8.13 -7.27
CA HIS A 204 10.24 7.27 -6.08
C HIS A 204 11.68 6.88 -5.82
N ALA A 205 12.14 7.07 -4.59
CA ALA A 205 13.49 6.71 -4.20
C ALA A 205 13.56 5.27 -3.67
N VAL A 206 14.65 4.60 -4.04
CA VAL A 206 14.89 3.17 -3.80
C VAL A 206 16.38 2.93 -3.56
N VAL A 207 16.72 1.75 -3.05
CA VAL A 207 18.09 1.22 -3.06
C VAL A 207 18.22 0.15 -4.14
N ALA A 208 19.24 0.27 -4.99
CA ALA A 208 19.48 -0.68 -6.07
C ALA A 208 20.40 -1.83 -5.61
N HIS A 209 19.93 -3.08 -5.80
CA HIS A 209 20.70 -4.27 -5.46
C HIS A 209 21.46 -4.83 -6.68
N PRO A 210 22.60 -5.52 -6.48
CA PRO A 210 23.40 -6.07 -7.57
C PRO A 210 22.69 -7.12 -8.44
N ASP A 211 21.63 -7.75 -7.93
CA ASP A 211 20.81 -8.72 -8.65
C ASP A 211 19.70 -8.08 -9.50
N GLY A 212 19.63 -6.74 -9.54
CA GLY A 212 18.65 -6.00 -10.33
C GLY A 212 17.32 -5.73 -9.62
N ASP A 213 17.16 -6.23 -8.40
CA ASP A 213 16.03 -5.89 -7.54
C ASP A 213 16.21 -4.50 -6.92
N LEU A 214 15.09 -3.92 -6.49
CA LEU A 214 15.04 -2.64 -5.81
C LEU A 214 14.44 -2.84 -4.42
N GLU A 215 14.89 -2.04 -3.46
CA GLU A 215 14.38 -2.06 -2.09
C GLU A 215 13.88 -0.67 -1.70
N ASP A 216 12.64 -0.63 -1.20
CA ASP A 216 12.05 0.55 -0.57
C ASP A 216 11.44 0.17 0.80
N VAL A 217 10.62 1.03 1.39
CA VAL A 217 9.98 0.76 2.69
C VAL A 217 9.08 -0.49 2.68
N TRP A 218 8.69 -1.00 1.51
CA TRP A 218 7.91 -2.24 1.43
C TRP A 218 8.76 -3.49 1.33
N GLY A 219 10.09 -3.34 1.22
CA GLY A 219 11.06 -4.44 1.15
C GLY A 219 11.68 -4.59 -0.24
N LYS A 220 12.57 -5.58 -0.37
CA LYS A 220 13.30 -5.88 -1.61
C LYS A 220 12.43 -6.70 -2.56
N VAL A 221 12.18 -6.19 -3.76
CA VAL A 221 11.36 -6.81 -4.80
C VAL A 221 11.87 -6.46 -6.20
N PRO A 222 11.41 -7.17 -7.26
CA PRO A 222 11.70 -6.78 -8.62
C PRO A 222 11.27 -5.33 -8.93
N ALA A 223 12.09 -4.59 -9.67
CA ALA A 223 11.85 -3.18 -9.99
C ALA A 223 10.46 -2.90 -10.56
N ALA A 224 9.95 -3.81 -11.41
CA ALA A 224 8.64 -3.72 -12.03
C ALA A 224 7.47 -3.77 -11.03
N MET A 225 7.65 -4.38 -9.85
CA MET A 225 6.63 -4.38 -8.81
C MET A 225 6.50 -3.01 -8.13
N ILE A 226 7.64 -2.38 -7.82
CA ILE A 226 7.66 -1.02 -7.27
C ILE A 226 7.10 -0.03 -8.30
N ALA A 227 7.60 -0.08 -9.54
CA ALA A 227 7.16 0.81 -10.62
C ALA A 227 5.63 0.79 -10.80
N ARG A 228 5.03 -0.41 -10.75
CA ARG A 228 3.59 -0.59 -10.88
C ARG A 228 2.77 0.13 -9.81
N ARG A 229 3.27 0.22 -8.57
CA ARG A 229 2.59 0.95 -7.48
C ARG A 229 2.38 2.42 -7.82
N TYR A 230 3.37 3.01 -8.47
CA TYR A 230 3.37 4.42 -8.84
C TYR A 230 2.85 4.64 -10.27
N GLY A 231 2.28 3.62 -10.90
CA GLY A 231 1.80 3.69 -12.29
C GLY A 231 2.91 3.87 -13.32
N ILE A 232 4.17 3.60 -12.97
CA ILE A 232 5.32 3.76 -13.84
C ILE A 232 5.44 2.53 -14.75
N THR A 233 5.46 2.74 -16.07
CA THR A 233 5.50 1.66 -17.07
C THR A 233 6.84 1.58 -17.80
N ALA A 234 7.60 2.67 -17.84
CA ALA A 234 8.99 2.73 -18.25
C ALA A 234 9.74 3.70 -17.34
N TRP A 235 10.99 3.39 -17.00
CA TRP A 235 11.77 4.17 -16.05
C TRP A 235 13.27 4.05 -16.29
N ARG A 236 13.99 5.04 -15.77
CA ARG A 236 15.43 4.98 -15.53
C ARG A 236 15.74 5.23 -14.06
N LEU A 237 16.87 4.70 -13.59
CA LEU A 237 17.38 4.96 -12.25
C LEU A 237 18.45 6.06 -12.31
N SER A 238 18.46 6.96 -11.33
CA SER A 238 19.39 8.10 -11.30
C SER A 238 19.86 8.39 -9.89
N ALA A 239 21.16 8.23 -9.64
CA ALA A 239 21.80 8.63 -8.40
C ALA A 239 21.83 10.15 -8.27
N ASP A 240 22.14 10.87 -9.36
CA ASP A 240 22.20 12.34 -9.36
C ASP A 240 20.84 12.97 -9.01
N ALA A 241 19.75 12.37 -9.49
CA ALA A 241 18.41 12.83 -9.14
C ALA A 241 18.08 12.57 -7.66
N HIS A 242 18.56 11.45 -7.11
CA HIS A 242 18.42 11.18 -5.68
C HIS A 242 19.19 12.22 -4.84
N GLN A 243 20.43 12.51 -5.21
CA GLN A 243 21.25 13.51 -4.54
C GLN A 243 20.62 14.91 -4.62
N ALA A 244 20.06 15.28 -5.77
CA ALA A 244 19.32 16.53 -5.93
C ALA A 244 18.09 16.60 -5.00
N MET A 245 17.26 15.54 -4.97
CA MET A 245 16.09 15.48 -4.07
C MET A 245 16.48 15.60 -2.60
N MET A 246 17.59 14.96 -2.18
CA MET A 246 18.10 15.10 -0.81
C MET A 246 18.61 16.51 -0.53
N ALA A 247 19.38 17.11 -1.44
CA ALA A 247 19.90 18.47 -1.28
C ALA A 247 18.76 19.51 -1.19
N ASP A 248 17.76 19.39 -2.06
CA ASP A 248 16.57 20.25 -2.05
C ASP A 248 15.80 20.08 -0.73
N GLY A 249 15.56 18.83 -0.31
CA GLY A 249 14.91 18.53 0.96
C GLY A 249 15.64 19.10 2.18
N ILE A 250 16.97 19.02 2.22
CA ILE A 250 17.79 19.61 3.30
C ILE A 250 17.75 21.13 3.26
N ALA A 251 17.79 21.75 2.08
CA ALA A 251 17.74 23.19 1.92
C ALA A 251 16.39 23.77 2.38
N GLU A 252 15.29 23.08 2.08
CA GLU A 252 13.95 23.46 2.52
C GLU A 252 13.70 23.17 4.00
N ARG A 253 14.21 22.03 4.49
CA ARG A 253 13.92 21.47 5.81
C ARG A 253 15.17 20.77 6.39
N PRO A 254 16.03 21.51 7.11
CA PRO A 254 17.26 20.94 7.68
C PRO A 254 17.03 19.72 8.59
N GLU A 255 15.85 19.58 9.19
CA GLU A 255 15.47 18.42 10.02
C GLU A 255 15.37 17.11 9.24
N VAL A 256 15.43 17.13 7.90
CA VAL A 256 15.54 15.92 7.06
C VAL A 256 16.67 15.01 7.52
N LEU A 257 17.80 15.56 7.99
CA LEU A 257 18.92 14.76 8.50
C LEU A 257 18.55 13.97 9.76
N ASP A 258 17.74 14.55 10.65
CA ASP A 258 17.23 13.84 11.83
C ASP A 258 16.24 12.74 11.42
N GLU A 259 15.43 12.99 10.38
CA GLU A 259 14.52 11.99 9.81
C GLU A 259 15.30 10.81 9.18
N VAL A 260 16.43 11.06 8.51
CA VAL A 260 17.33 10.02 7.99
C VAL A 260 17.85 9.16 9.14
N ALA A 261 18.33 9.78 10.22
CA ALA A 261 18.82 9.06 11.39
C ALA A 261 17.71 8.24 12.08
N GLU A 262 16.47 8.74 12.10
CA GLU A 262 15.30 7.99 12.59
C GLU A 262 14.98 6.79 11.71
N ALA A 263 14.97 6.96 10.39
CA ALA A 263 14.78 5.88 9.43
C ALA A 263 15.89 4.83 9.56
N GLU A 264 17.16 5.23 9.73
CA GLU A 264 18.27 4.31 9.93
C GLU A 264 18.08 3.43 11.18
N ARG A 265 17.71 4.04 12.32
CA ARG A 265 17.41 3.29 13.55
C ARG A 265 16.29 2.28 13.34
N LEU A 266 15.21 2.70 12.68
CA LEU A 266 14.09 1.83 12.33
C LEU A 266 14.55 0.65 11.46
N ILE A 267 15.33 0.92 10.41
CA ILE A 267 15.84 -0.09 9.48
C ILE A 267 16.69 -1.11 10.23
N ARG A 268 17.67 -0.67 11.02
CA ARG A 268 18.55 -1.56 11.79
C ARG A 268 17.78 -2.44 12.76
N ALA A 269 16.78 -1.90 13.44
CA ALA A 269 15.95 -2.66 14.37
C ALA A 269 15.18 -3.81 13.69
N HIS A 270 14.77 -3.63 12.43
CA HIS A 270 13.98 -4.62 11.69
C HIS A 270 14.82 -5.58 10.83
N LEU A 271 16.11 -5.32 10.65
CA LEU A 271 17.03 -6.26 9.99
C LEU A 271 17.63 -7.30 10.95
N GLN A 272 17.50 -7.08 12.25
CA GLN A 272 18.03 -7.96 13.30
C GLN A 272 16.98 -8.92 13.88
N ALA A 273 15.71 -8.76 13.50
CA ALA A 273 14.54 -9.46 14.06
C ALA A 273 14.03 -10.57 13.14
#